data_AF-A0A954C2Y3-F1
#
_entry.id   AF-A0A954C2Y3-F1
#
_cell.length_a   1.000
_cell.length_b   1.000
_cell.length_c   1.000
_cell.angle_alpha   90.00
_cell.angle_beta   90.00
_cell.angle_gamma   90.00
#
_symmetry.space_group_name_H-M   'P 1'
#
loop_
_entity.id
_entity.type
_entity.pdbx_description
1 polymer ?
#
loop_
_entity_poly.entity_id
_entity_poly.type
_entity_poly.pdbx_seq_one_letter_code
_entity_poly.pdbx_strand_id
1 'polypeptide(L)'
;MYAPSPDPDSLRCFLEAARRLNFREAAQAVHLTPAALGKRIQQLEQQLGVSLFQRTTRRVELTTAGLSLLAPAREALAAGEACVRAARGEGGPPPLELVLGTRHELGMSWILPLLSKLEQALPHLTLHLYVSSGPDLELRVRGGEVDVAVSSRQVSDPKL
;
A
#
# COMPACT_ATOMS: atom_id res chain seq x y z
N MET A 1 -1.31 22.78 -21.11
CA MET A 1 -1.60 21.50 -21.76
C MET A 1 -2.21 20.60 -20.69
N TYR A 2 -3.50 20.30 -20.76
CA TYR A 2 -4.20 19.49 -19.74
C TYR A 2 -3.89 18.02 -20.02
N ALA A 3 -2.98 17.41 -19.24
CA ALA A 3 -2.83 15.97 -19.26
C ALA A 3 -4.06 15.37 -18.55
N PRO A 4 -4.82 14.46 -19.18
CA PRO A 4 -5.95 13.83 -18.53
C PRO A 4 -5.47 13.10 -17.27
N SER A 5 -6.17 13.31 -16.15
CA SER A 5 -5.89 12.61 -14.90
C SER A 5 -5.98 11.09 -15.11
N PRO A 6 -5.07 10.30 -14.54
CA PRO A 6 -5.09 8.84 -14.70
C PRO A 6 -6.39 8.24 -14.16
N ASP A 7 -6.93 7.24 -14.85
CA ASP A 7 -8.14 6.55 -14.41
C ASP A 7 -7.87 5.64 -13.19
N PRO A 8 -8.86 5.45 -12.29
CA PRO A 8 -8.69 4.64 -11.09
C PRO A 8 -8.22 3.20 -11.35
N ASP A 9 -8.68 2.57 -12.44
CA ASP A 9 -8.28 1.20 -12.76
C ASP A 9 -6.81 1.11 -13.15
N SER A 10 -6.28 2.12 -13.86
CA SER A 10 -4.86 2.21 -14.18
C SER A 10 -4.01 2.39 -12.90
N LEU A 11 -4.48 3.18 -11.93
CA LEU A 11 -3.81 3.31 -10.62
C LEU A 11 -3.83 1.99 -9.83
N ARG A 12 -4.96 1.27 -9.82
CA ARG A 12 -5.06 -0.07 -9.20
C ARG A 12 -4.11 -1.08 -9.85
N CYS A 13 -4.06 -1.10 -11.18
CA CYS A 13 -3.13 -1.94 -11.93
C CYS A 13 -1.67 -1.63 -11.59
N PHE A 14 -1.32 -0.34 -11.51
CA PHE A 14 0.01 0.09 -11.09
C PHE A 14 0.35 -0.39 -9.68
N LEU A 15 -0.53 -0.17 -8.69
CA LEU A 15 -0.29 -0.57 -7.30
C LEU A 15 -0.14 -2.10 -7.16
N GLU A 16 -0.97 -2.89 -7.83
CA GLU A 16 -0.88 -4.35 -7.76
C GLU A 16 0.37 -4.90 -8.45
N ALA A 17 0.83 -4.26 -9.54
CA ALA A 17 2.10 -4.57 -10.18
C ALA A 17 3.31 -4.15 -9.33
N ALA A 18 3.23 -2.99 -8.69
CA ALA A 18 4.25 -2.48 -7.79
C ALA A 18 4.43 -3.37 -6.55
N ARG A 19 3.32 -3.86 -5.98
CA ARG A 19 3.32 -4.74 -4.81
C ARG A 19 3.98 -6.09 -5.08
N ARG A 20 3.73 -6.68 -6.25
CA ARG A 20 4.21 -8.04 -6.56
C ARG A 20 5.54 -8.08 -7.28
N LEU A 21 5.89 -7.01 -7.99
CA LEU A 21 7.04 -6.98 -8.92
C LEU A 21 7.03 -8.17 -9.90
N ASN A 22 5.83 -8.71 -10.16
CA ASN A 22 5.57 -9.83 -11.04
C ASN A 22 4.29 -9.55 -11.82
N PHE A 23 4.44 -9.18 -13.09
CA PHE A 23 3.32 -8.79 -13.95
C PHE A 23 2.31 -9.92 -14.18
N ARG A 24 2.73 -11.19 -14.08
CA ARG A 24 1.83 -12.32 -14.25
C ARG A 24 0.90 -12.46 -13.04
N GLU A 25 1.48 -12.43 -11.84
CA GLU A 25 0.71 -12.52 -10.59
C GLU A 25 -0.14 -11.27 -10.35
N ALA A 26 0.39 -10.09 -10.68
CA ALA A 26 -0.36 -8.84 -10.60
C ALA A 26 -1.57 -8.85 -11.54
N ALA A 27 -1.42 -9.36 -12.76
CA ALA A 27 -2.51 -9.43 -13.72
C ALA A 27 -3.63 -10.36 -13.22
N GLN A 28 -3.27 -11.49 -12.62
CA GLN A 28 -4.24 -12.39 -11.98
C GLN A 28 -5.03 -11.70 -10.87
N ALA A 29 -4.37 -10.89 -10.04
CA ALA A 29 -4.99 -10.19 -8.92
C ALA A 29 -6.01 -9.13 -9.35
N VAL A 30 -5.82 -8.52 -10.52
CA VAL A 30 -6.77 -7.54 -11.09
C VAL A 30 -7.65 -8.13 -12.20
N HIS A 31 -7.70 -9.46 -12.31
CA HIS A 31 -8.50 -10.17 -13.33
C HIS A 31 -8.20 -9.77 -14.78
N LEU A 32 -6.92 -9.51 -15.09
CA LEU A 32 -6.44 -9.19 -16.44
C LEU A 32 -5.47 -10.26 -16.95
N THR A 33 -5.22 -10.24 -18.27
CA THR A 33 -4.09 -10.97 -18.85
C THR A 33 -2.79 -10.18 -18.64
N PRO A 34 -1.62 -10.83 -18.58
CA PRO A 34 -0.33 -10.12 -18.45
C PRO A 34 -0.10 -9.09 -19.56
N ALA A 35 -0.57 -9.39 -20.79
CA ALA A 35 -0.51 -8.45 -21.91
C ALA A 35 -1.40 -7.23 -21.70
N ALA A 36 -2.63 -7.41 -21.18
CA ALA A 36 -3.54 -6.31 -20.88
C ALA A 36 -3.02 -5.41 -19.75
N LEU A 37 -2.52 -6.01 -18.65
CA LEU A 37 -1.88 -5.27 -17.56
C LEU A 37 -0.67 -4.48 -18.08
N GLY A 38 0.20 -5.13 -18.87
CA GLY A 38 1.38 -4.51 -19.46
C GLY A 38 1.03 -3.29 -20.32
N LYS A 39 0.01 -3.42 -21.18
CA LYS A 39 -0.50 -2.33 -22.02
C LYS A 39 -1.07 -1.18 -21.19
N ARG A 40 -1.83 -1.47 -20.13
CA ARG A 40 -2.43 -0.44 -19.28
C ARG A 40 -1.37 0.36 -18.51
N ILE A 41 -0.36 -0.32 -17.98
CA ILE A 41 0.79 0.35 -17.34
C ILE A 41 1.57 1.20 -18.35
N GLN A 42 1.78 0.69 -19.56
CA GLN A 42 2.47 1.46 -20.61
C GLN A 42 1.69 2.73 -20.99
N GLN A 43 0.36 2.66 -21.06
CA GLN A 43 -0.49 3.81 -21.32
C GLN A 43 -0.43 4.83 -20.17
N LEU A 44 -0.42 4.36 -18.92
CA LEU A 44 -0.24 5.21 -17.74
C LEU A 44 1.12 5.93 -17.77
N GLU A 45 2.20 5.21 -18.07
CA GLU A 45 3.55 5.78 -18.22
C GLU A 45 3.60 6.84 -19.34
N GLN A 46 2.92 6.60 -20.46
CA GLN A 46 2.80 7.57 -21.56
C GLN A 46 2.02 8.82 -21.15
N GLN A 47 0.92 8.66 -20.42
CA GLN A 47 0.12 9.78 -19.91
C GLN A 47 0.89 10.64 -18.92
N LEU A 48 1.70 10.02 -18.05
CA LEU A 48 2.51 10.71 -17.05
C LEU A 48 3.83 11.24 -17.62
N GLY A 49 4.25 10.78 -18.81
CA GLY A 49 5.51 11.15 -19.44
C GLY A 49 6.75 10.59 -18.73
N VAL A 50 6.59 9.59 -17.86
CA VAL A 50 7.66 8.98 -17.06
C VAL A 50 7.48 7.46 -17.00
N SER A 51 8.59 6.73 -16.98
CA SER A 51 8.57 5.29 -16.71
C SER A 51 8.39 5.03 -15.22
N LEU A 52 7.45 4.17 -14.85
CA LEU A 52 7.16 3.75 -13.49
C LEU A 52 7.87 2.44 -13.14
N PHE A 53 8.12 1.59 -14.14
CA PHE A 53 8.85 0.34 -13.97
C PHE A 53 10.11 0.28 -14.83
N GLN A 54 11.17 -0.32 -14.28
CA GLN A 54 12.30 -0.82 -15.04
C GLN A 54 12.14 -2.33 -15.21
N ARG A 55 12.16 -2.79 -16.46
CA ARG A 55 12.00 -4.20 -16.81
C ARG A 55 13.27 -4.72 -17.46
N THR A 56 13.83 -5.76 -16.88
CA THR A 56 14.85 -6.60 -17.51
C THR A 56 14.25 -7.98 -17.80
N THR A 57 14.94 -8.82 -18.55
CA THR A 57 14.52 -10.21 -18.80
C THR A 57 14.42 -11.06 -17.53
N ARG A 58 15.00 -10.62 -16.41
CA ARG A 58 15.05 -11.38 -15.15
C ARG A 58 14.35 -10.71 -13.98
N ARG A 59 14.12 -9.39 -14.03
CA ARG A 59 13.62 -8.62 -12.88
C ARG A 59 12.79 -7.42 -13.30
N VAL A 60 11.76 -7.16 -12.52
CA VAL A 60 10.91 -5.97 -12.59
C VAL A 60 11.14 -5.18 -11.31
N GLU A 61 11.41 -3.89 -11.44
CA GLU A 61 11.65 -2.97 -10.32
C GLU A 61 10.91 -1.65 -10.56
N LEU A 62 10.63 -0.92 -9.48
CA LEU A 62 10.10 0.43 -9.58
C LEU A 62 11.20 1.44 -9.89
N THR A 63 10.89 2.42 -10.72
CA THR A 63 11.73 3.62 -10.87
C THR A 63 11.55 4.56 -9.69
N THR A 64 12.37 5.61 -9.60
CA THR A 64 12.14 6.72 -8.65
C THR A 64 10.76 7.36 -8.83
N ALA A 65 10.29 7.50 -10.07
CA ALA A 65 8.94 7.99 -10.37
C ALA A 65 7.86 7.00 -9.91
N GLY A 66 8.07 5.70 -10.13
CA GLY A 66 7.22 4.64 -9.61
C GLY A 66 7.09 4.68 -8.10
N LEU A 67 8.21 4.76 -7.37
CA LEU A 67 8.19 4.90 -5.91
C LEU A 67 7.43 6.16 -5.45
N SER A 68 7.66 7.28 -6.13
CA SER A 68 7.00 8.55 -5.80
C SER A 68 5.49 8.52 -6.07
N LEU A 69 5.02 7.68 -6.99
CA LEU A 69 3.60 7.55 -7.33
C LEU A 69 2.82 6.67 -6.35
N LEU A 70 3.48 5.83 -5.54
CA LEU A 70 2.81 4.86 -4.66
C LEU A 70 1.81 5.52 -3.68
N ALA A 71 2.27 6.50 -2.91
CA ALA A 71 1.43 7.17 -1.92
C ALA A 71 0.30 7.98 -2.57
N PRO A 72 0.57 8.87 -3.56
CA PRO A 72 -0.49 9.61 -4.25
C PRO A 72 -1.52 8.72 -4.94
N ALA A 73 -1.11 7.59 -5.52
CA ALA A 73 -2.04 6.65 -6.15
C ALA A 73 -2.98 5.99 -5.14
N ARG A 74 -2.48 5.61 -3.96
CA ARG A 74 -3.32 5.06 -2.87
C ARG A 74 -4.32 6.09 -2.37
N GLU A 75 -3.87 7.32 -2.14
CA GLU A 75 -4.73 8.42 -1.69
C GLU A 75 -5.84 8.73 -2.70
N ALA A 76 -5.51 8.79 -4.00
CA ALA A 76 -6.49 9.02 -5.05
C ALA A 76 -7.59 7.94 -5.09
N LEU A 77 -7.21 6.67 -4.91
CA LEU A 77 -8.18 5.57 -4.86
C LEU A 77 -9.05 5.63 -3.60
N ALA A 78 -8.45 5.92 -2.44
CA ALA A 78 -9.18 6.08 -1.19
C ALA A 78 -10.19 7.24 -1.26
N ALA A 79 -9.82 8.34 -1.90
CA ALA A 79 -10.73 9.47 -2.15
C ALA A 79 -11.89 9.06 -3.07
N GLY A 80 -11.63 8.29 -4.12
CA GLY A 80 -12.66 7.74 -5.00
C GLY A 80 -13.65 6.84 -4.24
N GLU A 81 -13.15 5.97 -3.36
CA GLU A 81 -13.99 5.13 -2.49
C GLU A 81 -14.81 5.96 -1.51
N ALA A 82 -14.24 7.03 -0.96
CA ALA A 82 -14.97 7.97 -0.10
C ALA A 82 -16.13 8.66 -0.85
N CYS A 83 -15.96 9.02 -2.13
CA CYS A 83 -17.04 9.54 -2.96
C CYS A 83 -18.21 8.54 -3.10
N VAL A 84 -17.89 7.25 -3.30
CA VAL A 84 -18.91 6.19 -3.41
C VAL A 84 -19.65 6.01 -2.08
N ARG A 85 -18.94 5.95 -0.96
CA ARG A 85 -19.55 5.85 0.37
C ARG A 85 -20.45 7.05 0.68
N ALA A 86 -19.99 8.26 0.39
CA ALA A 86 -20.77 9.48 0.57
C ALA A 86 -22.07 9.44 -0.24
N ALA A 87 -22.02 9.03 -1.51
CA ALA A 87 -23.18 8.90 -2.37
C ALA A 87 -24.19 7.84 -1.88
N ARG A 88 -23.71 6.79 -1.18
CA ARG A 88 -24.54 5.74 -0.59
C ARG A 88 -25.12 6.09 0.78
N GLY A 89 -24.79 7.26 1.33
CA GLY A 89 -25.18 7.62 2.69
C GLY A 89 -24.45 6.82 3.77
N GLU A 90 -23.35 6.12 3.41
CA GLU A 90 -22.44 5.43 4.33
C GLU A 90 -21.46 6.45 4.98
N GLY A 91 -21.98 7.63 5.31
CA GLY A 91 -21.24 8.79 5.79
C GLY A 91 -20.69 8.57 7.20
N GLY A 92 -19.57 7.87 7.28
CA GLY A 92 -18.66 7.84 8.41
C GLY A 92 -17.22 8.06 7.92
N PRO A 93 -16.27 8.36 8.82
CA PRO A 93 -14.85 8.34 8.47
C PRO A 93 -14.49 7.02 7.76
N PRO A 94 -13.57 7.03 6.77
CA PRO A 94 -13.10 5.81 6.13
C PRO A 94 -12.75 4.75 7.18
N PRO A 95 -13.05 3.45 6.93
CA PRO A 95 -12.38 2.38 7.66
C PRO A 95 -10.88 2.61 7.51
N LEU A 96 -10.20 2.80 8.63
CA LEU A 96 -8.76 2.92 8.68
C LEU A 96 -8.24 1.53 9.04
N GLU A 97 -7.64 0.83 8.09
CA GLU A 97 -6.93 -0.41 8.40
C GLU A 97 -5.47 -0.10 8.68
N LEU A 98 -4.94 -0.65 9.76
CA LEU A 98 -3.53 -0.49 10.14
C LEU A 98 -2.95 -1.83 10.54
N VAL A 99 -1.91 -2.27 9.83
CA VAL A 99 -1.10 -3.44 10.21
C VAL A 99 0.05 -2.97 11.10
N LEU A 100 -0.07 -3.23 12.40
CA LEU A 100 0.96 -2.92 13.40
C LEU A 100 1.79 -4.15 13.72
N GLY A 101 3.07 -4.08 13.38
CA GLY A 101 4.09 -5.04 13.73
C GLY A 101 4.65 -4.81 15.13
N THR A 102 4.79 -5.84 15.96
CA THR A 102 5.41 -5.69 17.28
C THR A 102 6.07 -6.96 17.76
N ARG A 103 6.99 -6.85 18.73
CA ARG A 103 7.51 -8.04 19.43
C ARG A 103 6.51 -8.51 20.46
N HIS A 104 6.49 -9.82 20.74
CA HIS A 104 5.48 -10.44 21.59
C HIS A 104 5.34 -9.76 22.95
N GLU A 105 6.45 -9.53 23.64
CA GLU A 105 6.45 -8.89 24.96
C GLU A 105 5.90 -7.46 24.93
N LEU A 106 6.20 -6.67 23.88
CA LEU A 106 5.70 -5.29 23.74
C LEU A 106 4.22 -5.27 23.32
N GLY A 107 3.81 -6.18 22.45
CA GLY A 107 2.41 -6.37 22.09
C GLY A 107 1.55 -6.61 23.31
N MET A 108 1.96 -7.56 24.17
CA MET A 108 1.21 -7.91 25.37
C MET A 108 1.21 -6.80 26.43
N SER A 109 2.36 -6.14 26.65
CA SER A 109 2.52 -5.21 27.78
C SER A 109 2.11 -3.77 27.46
N TRP A 110 2.14 -3.35 26.19
CA TRP A 110 1.88 -1.96 25.81
C TRP A 110 0.72 -1.85 24.82
N ILE A 111 0.70 -2.65 23.76
CA ILE A 111 -0.32 -2.52 22.71
C ILE A 111 -1.70 -3.00 23.18
N LEU A 112 -1.79 -4.20 23.77
CA LEU A 112 -3.06 -4.75 24.25
C LEU A 112 -3.75 -3.86 25.30
N PRO A 113 -3.04 -3.29 26.29
CA PRO A 113 -3.67 -2.35 27.23
C PRO A 113 -4.16 -1.04 26.59
N LEU A 114 -3.59 -0.64 25.45
CA LEU A 114 -3.97 0.58 24.72
C LEU A 114 -5.13 0.37 23.76
N LEU A 115 -5.45 -0.87 23.37
CA LEU A 115 -6.48 -1.20 22.39
C LEU A 115 -7.85 -0.61 22.73
N SER A 116 -8.29 -0.75 23.98
CA SER A 116 -9.58 -0.21 24.42
C SER A 116 -9.65 1.33 24.36
N LYS A 117 -8.54 2.03 24.57
CA LYS A 117 -8.46 3.49 24.37
C LYS A 117 -8.43 3.86 22.89
N LEU A 118 -7.73 3.07 22.07
CA LEU A 118 -7.67 3.25 20.62
C LEU A 118 -9.03 3.03 19.97
N GLU A 119 -9.77 1.99 20.36
CA GLU A 119 -11.14 1.72 19.90
C GLU A 119 -12.10 2.87 20.24
N GLN A 120 -11.91 3.51 21.40
CA GLN A 120 -12.72 4.68 21.78
C GLN A 120 -12.33 5.95 21.02
N ALA A 121 -11.04 6.20 20.83
CA ALA A 121 -10.54 7.40 20.17
C ALA A 121 -10.65 7.34 18.64
N LEU A 122 -10.56 6.13 18.07
CA LEU A 122 -10.59 5.83 16.64
C LEU A 122 -11.53 4.64 16.39
N PRO A 123 -12.85 4.81 16.55
CA PRO A 123 -13.84 3.74 16.41
C PRO A 123 -13.94 3.14 15.00
N HIS A 124 -13.27 3.75 14.02
CA HIS A 124 -13.20 3.31 12.64
C HIS A 124 -11.87 2.63 12.29
N LEU A 125 -10.97 2.46 13.27
CA LEU A 125 -9.69 1.79 13.11
C LEU A 125 -9.85 0.29 13.26
N THR A 126 -9.56 -0.46 12.20
CA THR A 126 -9.31 -1.90 12.27
C THR A 126 -7.81 -2.11 12.43
N LEU A 127 -7.37 -2.51 13.63
CA LEU A 127 -5.97 -2.77 13.92
C LEU A 127 -5.64 -4.26 13.72
N HIS A 128 -4.78 -4.58 12.76
CA HIS A 128 -4.23 -5.91 12.58
C HIS A 128 -2.88 -6.02 13.28
N LEU A 129 -2.78 -6.88 14.29
CA LEU A 129 -1.53 -7.10 15.02
C LEU A 129 -0.71 -8.22 14.38
N TYR A 130 0.50 -7.89 13.96
CA TYR A 130 1.49 -8.84 13.48
C TYR A 130 2.62 -8.99 14.50
N VAL A 131 2.65 -10.12 15.19
CA VAL A 131 3.66 -10.39 16.23
C VAL A 131 4.81 -11.19 15.65
N SER A 132 6.01 -10.62 15.63
CA SER A 132 7.20 -11.31 15.12
C SER A 132 8.51 -10.79 15.73
N SER A 133 9.63 -11.39 15.33
CA SER A 133 10.97 -10.97 15.72
C SER A 133 11.37 -9.65 15.05
N GLY A 134 12.28 -8.90 15.69
CA GLY A 134 12.74 -7.60 15.18
C GLY A 134 13.24 -7.61 13.73
N PRO A 135 14.12 -8.55 13.32
CA PRO A 135 14.60 -8.61 11.93
C PRO A 135 13.50 -8.88 10.90
N ASP A 136 12.52 -9.73 11.24
CA ASP A 136 11.39 -10.04 10.35
C ASP A 136 10.43 -8.86 10.22
N LEU A 137 10.15 -8.16 11.32
CA LEU A 137 9.36 -6.92 11.28
C LEU A 137 10.00 -5.87 10.37
N GLU A 138 11.31 -5.71 10.44
CA GLU A 138 12.03 -4.76 9.60
C GLU A 138 11.88 -5.06 8.10
N LEU A 139 12.00 -6.34 7.73
CA LEU A 139 11.80 -6.78 6.34
C LEU A 139 10.36 -6.54 5.87
N ARG A 140 9.38 -6.78 6.73
CA ARG A 140 7.96 -6.64 6.39
C ARG A 140 7.50 -5.19 6.29
N VAL A 141 8.07 -4.29 7.10
CA VAL A 141 7.85 -2.85 6.93
C VAL A 141 8.38 -2.40 5.56
N ARG A 142 9.59 -2.84 5.18
CA ARG A 142 10.15 -2.54 3.84
C ARG A 142 9.31 -3.13 2.70
N GLY A 143 8.75 -4.32 2.90
CA GLY A 143 7.87 -4.98 1.95
C GLY A 143 6.47 -4.38 1.85
N GLY A 144 6.09 -3.47 2.77
CA GLY A 144 4.75 -2.92 2.86
C GLY A 144 3.70 -3.93 3.34
N GLU A 145 4.13 -5.02 3.98
CA GLU A 145 3.24 -6.00 4.63
C GLU A 145 2.84 -5.55 6.03
N VAL A 146 3.64 -4.68 6.65
CA VAL A 146 3.40 -4.03 7.94
C VAL A 146 3.51 -2.53 7.73
N ASP A 147 2.50 -1.77 8.17
CA ASP A 147 2.47 -0.32 8.01
C ASP A 147 3.35 0.39 9.03
N VAL A 148 3.35 -0.08 10.28
CA VAL A 148 4.14 0.48 11.39
C VAL A 148 4.68 -0.65 12.26
N ALA A 149 5.95 -0.57 12.67
CA ALA A 149 6.53 -1.51 13.63
C ALA A 149 6.91 -0.82 14.96
N VAL A 150 6.52 -1.42 16.08
CA VAL A 150 6.93 -1.04 17.43
C VAL A 150 7.93 -2.08 17.95
N SER A 151 9.16 -1.64 18.24
CA SER A 151 10.23 -2.52 18.70
C SER A 151 11.13 -1.79 19.69
N SER A 152 11.73 -2.52 20.64
CA SER A 152 12.73 -1.97 21.56
C SER A 152 14.13 -1.91 20.94
N ARG A 153 14.31 -2.46 19.73
CA ARG A 153 15.59 -2.43 19.01
C ARG A 153 15.69 -1.10 18.28
N GLN A 154 16.83 -0.43 18.42
CA GLN A 154 17.11 0.77 17.64
C GLN A 154 17.17 0.38 16.14
N VAL A 155 16.30 1.01 15.34
CA VAL A 155 16.29 0.81 13.89
C VAL A 155 17.60 1.39 13.35
N SER A 156 18.37 0.54 12.68
CA SER A 156 19.73 0.88 12.23
C SER A 156 19.74 1.53 10.84
N ASP A 157 18.62 1.50 10.12
CA ASP A 157 18.49 2.08 8.78
C ASP A 157 17.61 3.36 8.81
N PRO A 158 18.15 4.52 8.41
CA PRO A 158 17.41 5.78 8.36
C PRO A 158 16.38 5.89 7.22
N LYS A 159 16.27 4.88 6.33
CA LYS A 159 15.29 4.83 5.23
C LYS A 159 14.00 4.08 5.57
N LEU A 160 13.87 3.60 6.80
CA LEU A 160 12.63 3.09 7.39
C LEU A 160 11.83 4.21 8.04
#